data_AF-A0A8H4XRN0-F1
#
_entry.id   AF-A0A8H4XRN0-F1
#
_cell.length_a   1.000
_cell.length_b   1.000
_cell.length_c   1.000
_cell.angle_alpha   90.00
_cell.angle_beta   90.00
_cell.angle_gamma   90.00
#
_symmetry.space_group_name_H-M   'P 1'
#
loop_
_entity.id
_entity.type
_entity.pdbx_description
1 polymer ?
#
loop_
_entity_poly.entity_id
_entity_poly.type
_entity_poly.pdbx_seq_one_letter_code
_entity_poly.pdbx_strand_id
1 'polypeptide(L)'
;MFSLMKYVYISVLLSQLTIAASPSSKWKLKNFKSLVTFGDSYTDESRFGYFYSHNGSAPPVGWVDPVSNDTSSGGYIWARYVAFDTKVNLYDYAVSGAVCSNNITPRYISEINGDFPSVLEYEVPAYIGDSKFTTNGTSFLDIPPSETVYSMWIGTNDLGVDAFLTDSQVPGKTLPDYTECVFSALDKIYANGARFFVLQNVIPLQLVPLYATPENGGVYPNPNGTTNVTEVSYRMWESVKTVNDIYKYQLPYELLIQNRYPGAQFALMDMY
;
A
#
# COMPACT_ATOMS: atom_id res chain seq x y z
N MET A 1 77.55 17.31 -9.79
CA MET A 1 76.71 16.12 -10.06
C MET A 1 75.28 16.48 -9.67
N PHE A 2 74.51 17.06 -10.59
CA PHE A 2 73.09 17.34 -10.37
C PHE A 2 72.32 17.00 -11.65
N SER A 3 71.28 16.20 -11.46
CA SER A 3 70.55 15.42 -12.46
C SER A 3 69.64 16.30 -13.33
N LEU A 4 69.62 16.02 -14.65
CA LEU A 4 68.61 16.55 -15.57
C LEU A 4 67.27 15.86 -15.30
N MET A 5 66.25 16.62 -14.89
CA MET A 5 64.85 16.19 -15.02
C MET A 5 64.31 16.64 -16.38
N LYS A 6 64.05 15.67 -17.26
CA LYS A 6 63.20 15.86 -18.44
C LYS A 6 61.75 15.67 -18.03
N TYR A 7 60.93 16.70 -18.21
CA TYR A 7 59.47 16.57 -18.09
C TYR A 7 58.92 16.01 -19.40
N VAL A 8 58.21 14.88 -19.32
CA VAL A 8 57.41 14.33 -20.40
C VAL A 8 55.97 14.77 -20.15
N TYR A 9 55.42 15.60 -21.03
CA TYR A 9 54.01 15.94 -21.01
C TYR A 9 53.23 14.83 -21.72
N ILE A 10 52.47 14.04 -20.96
CA ILE A 10 51.50 13.08 -21.50
C ILE A 10 50.16 13.79 -21.60
N SER A 11 49.79 14.16 -22.82
CA SER A 11 48.46 14.67 -23.15
C SER A 11 47.47 13.50 -23.14
N VAL A 12 46.77 13.27 -22.02
CA VAL A 12 45.66 12.31 -21.97
C VAL A 12 44.41 13.00 -22.54
N LEU A 13 44.12 12.73 -23.81
CA LEU A 13 42.83 13.04 -24.43
C LEU A 13 41.77 12.09 -23.84
N LEU A 14 41.02 12.55 -22.85
CA LEU A 14 39.77 11.90 -22.45
C LEU A 14 38.71 12.19 -23.51
N SER A 15 38.52 11.25 -24.44
CA SER A 15 37.30 11.20 -25.25
C SER A 15 36.14 10.75 -24.35
N GLN A 16 35.36 11.70 -23.84
CA GLN A 16 34.08 11.41 -23.22
C GLN A 16 33.07 11.04 -24.30
N LEU A 17 32.95 9.74 -24.59
CA LEU A 17 31.77 9.18 -25.23
C LEU A 17 30.68 9.10 -24.17
N THR A 18 29.89 10.17 -24.02
CA THR A 18 28.62 10.09 -23.33
C THR A 18 27.67 9.28 -24.21
N ILE A 19 27.60 7.97 -23.97
CA ILE A 19 26.46 7.17 -24.39
C ILE A 19 25.31 7.66 -23.52
N ALA A 20 24.51 8.59 -24.05
CA ALA A 20 23.20 8.87 -23.50
C ALA A 20 22.37 7.59 -23.68
N ALA A 21 22.41 6.71 -22.68
CA ALA A 21 21.43 5.66 -22.56
C ALA A 21 20.09 6.36 -22.39
N SER A 22 19.27 6.37 -23.44
CA SER A 22 17.85 6.68 -23.31
C SER A 22 17.33 5.90 -22.11
N PRO A 23 16.58 6.51 -21.17
CA PRO A 23 16.00 5.78 -20.07
C PRO A 23 14.98 4.82 -20.69
N SER A 24 15.40 3.60 -21.03
CA SER A 24 14.47 2.52 -21.29
C SER A 24 13.67 2.41 -19.99
N SER A 25 12.36 2.65 -20.06
CA SER A 25 11.47 2.37 -18.95
C SER A 25 11.84 0.99 -18.40
N LYS A 26 12.38 0.94 -17.18
CA LYS A 26 12.65 -0.34 -16.51
C LYS A 26 11.34 -1.11 -16.30
N TRP A 27 10.22 -0.38 -16.28
CA TRP A 27 8.86 -0.88 -16.24
C TRP A 27 8.46 -1.53 -17.57
N LYS A 28 8.33 -2.86 -17.58
CA LYS A 28 7.98 -3.66 -18.79
C LYS A 28 6.48 -3.93 -18.96
N LEU A 29 5.63 -3.09 -18.37
CA LEU A 29 4.18 -3.17 -18.59
C LEU A 29 3.89 -2.86 -20.07
N LYS A 30 3.15 -3.75 -20.76
CA LYS A 30 2.92 -3.60 -22.21
C LYS A 30 1.88 -2.52 -22.50
N ASN A 31 0.72 -2.68 -21.90
CA ASN A 31 -0.42 -1.79 -21.99
C ASN A 31 -1.07 -1.77 -20.60
N PHE A 32 -1.33 -0.60 -20.03
CA PHE A 32 -2.03 -0.55 -18.75
C PHE A 32 -3.51 -0.79 -19.03
N LYS A 33 -4.01 -1.97 -18.68
CA LYS A 33 -5.39 -2.41 -18.96
C LYS A 33 -6.25 -2.48 -17.71
N SER A 34 -5.66 -2.90 -16.59
CA SER A 34 -6.39 -3.15 -15.35
C SER A 34 -5.58 -2.71 -14.14
N LEU A 35 -6.28 -2.11 -13.17
CA LEU A 35 -5.78 -1.77 -11.84
C LEU A 35 -6.53 -2.61 -10.82
N VAL A 36 -5.79 -3.33 -9.98
CA VAL A 36 -6.34 -4.06 -8.82
C VAL A 36 -5.81 -3.39 -7.57
N THR A 37 -6.69 -2.98 -6.66
CA THR A 37 -6.31 -2.24 -5.45
C THR A 37 -6.66 -2.98 -4.17
N PHE A 38 -5.79 -2.87 -3.17
CA PHE A 38 -5.94 -3.39 -1.81
C PHE A 38 -5.59 -2.27 -0.83
N GLY A 39 -6.23 -2.22 0.33
CA GLY A 39 -5.97 -1.17 1.29
C GLY A 39 -7.14 -0.79 2.19
N ASP A 40 -7.05 0.41 2.74
CA ASP A 40 -8.02 0.94 3.69
C ASP A 40 -8.95 1.99 3.07
N SER A 41 -9.49 2.86 3.92
CA SER A 41 -10.40 3.95 3.56
C SER A 41 -9.83 4.91 2.52
N TYR A 42 -8.51 5.06 2.40
CA TYR A 42 -7.93 5.91 1.35
C TYR A 42 -8.12 5.34 -0.05
N THR A 43 -8.49 4.07 -0.16
CA THR A 43 -8.67 3.37 -1.43
C THR A 43 -10.09 2.84 -1.63
N ASP A 44 -10.77 2.39 -0.57
CA ASP A 44 -12.13 1.82 -0.65
C ASP A 44 -13.17 2.77 -1.27
N GLU A 45 -13.79 2.29 -2.36
CA GLU A 45 -14.89 2.99 -3.02
C GLU A 45 -16.29 2.61 -2.48
N SER A 46 -16.52 1.34 -2.13
CA SER A 46 -17.89 0.86 -1.86
C SER A 46 -17.99 -0.40 -0.99
N ARG A 47 -16.86 -1.05 -0.71
CA ARG A 47 -16.81 -2.40 -0.21
C ARG A 47 -17.17 -2.47 1.26
N PHE A 48 -16.67 -1.55 2.08
CA PHE A 48 -17.12 -1.42 3.47
C PHE A 48 -18.63 -1.12 3.54
N GLY A 49 -19.14 -0.29 2.63
CA GLY A 49 -20.57 -0.01 2.50
C GLY A 49 -21.40 -1.29 2.30
N TYR A 50 -20.90 -2.25 1.53
CA TYR A 50 -21.55 -3.56 1.40
C TYR A 50 -21.58 -4.32 2.73
N PHE A 51 -20.45 -4.44 3.43
CA PHE A 51 -20.42 -5.11 4.74
C PHE A 51 -21.41 -4.48 5.72
N TYR A 52 -21.43 -3.15 5.77
CA TYR A 52 -22.35 -2.37 6.60
C TYR A 52 -23.82 -2.71 6.27
N SER A 53 -24.20 -2.69 4.99
CA SER A 53 -25.60 -2.95 4.59
C SER A 53 -26.00 -4.43 4.62
N HIS A 54 -25.05 -5.36 4.85
CA HIS A 54 -25.28 -6.80 4.86
C HIS A 54 -24.88 -7.46 6.19
N ASN A 55 -24.96 -6.70 7.30
CA ASN A 55 -24.71 -7.20 8.65
C ASN A 55 -23.36 -7.93 8.79
N GLY A 56 -22.31 -7.36 8.19
CA GLY A 56 -20.95 -7.93 8.20
C GLY A 56 -20.73 -9.12 7.26
N SER A 57 -21.71 -9.48 6.44
CA SER A 57 -21.51 -10.50 5.40
C SER A 57 -20.68 -9.93 4.25
N ALA A 58 -19.67 -10.69 3.82
CA ALA A 58 -18.85 -10.33 2.68
C ALA A 58 -19.65 -10.33 1.36
N PRO A 59 -19.29 -9.45 0.40
CA PRO A 59 -19.70 -9.60 -0.99
C PRO A 59 -19.45 -11.02 -1.51
N PRO A 60 -20.39 -11.62 -2.25
CA PRO A 60 -20.15 -12.91 -2.88
C PRO A 60 -19.07 -12.81 -3.98
N VAL A 61 -18.45 -13.93 -4.31
CA VAL A 61 -17.52 -14.02 -5.45
C VAL A 61 -18.22 -13.59 -6.74
N GLY A 62 -17.55 -12.76 -7.53
CA GLY A 62 -18.09 -12.17 -8.76
C GLY A 62 -19.04 -11.00 -8.53
N TRP A 63 -19.06 -10.42 -7.33
CA TRP A 63 -19.78 -9.18 -7.07
C TRP A 63 -19.09 -8.01 -7.76
N VAL A 64 -19.88 -7.15 -8.43
CA VAL A 64 -19.38 -5.97 -9.14
C VAL A 64 -19.51 -4.76 -8.22
N ASP A 65 -18.37 -4.19 -7.85
CA ASP A 65 -18.31 -2.98 -7.04
C ASP A 65 -19.05 -1.81 -7.74
N PRO A 66 -20.06 -1.20 -7.09
CA PRO A 66 -20.70 -0.01 -7.61
C PRO A 66 -19.75 1.18 -7.52
N VAL A 67 -19.70 1.95 -8.60
CA VAL A 67 -18.98 3.24 -8.62
C VAL A 67 -19.66 4.20 -7.61
N SER A 68 -18.87 4.79 -6.72
CA SER A 68 -19.34 5.75 -5.72
C SER A 68 -18.49 7.02 -5.72
N ASN A 69 -19.13 8.18 -5.63
CA ASN A 69 -18.47 9.45 -5.32
C ASN A 69 -18.71 9.89 -3.87
N ASP A 70 -19.32 9.02 -3.06
CA ASP A 70 -19.50 9.20 -1.63
C ASP A 70 -18.55 8.24 -0.91
N THR A 71 -17.30 8.68 -0.75
CA THR A 71 -16.20 7.90 -0.15
C THR A 71 -15.55 8.70 0.98
N SER A 72 -14.60 8.10 1.70
CA SER A 72 -13.87 8.77 2.79
C SER A 72 -13.14 10.06 2.37
N SER A 73 -12.88 10.24 1.07
CA SER A 73 -12.26 11.43 0.50
C SER A 73 -13.25 12.59 0.23
N GLY A 74 -14.55 12.37 0.42
CA GLY A 74 -15.60 13.33 0.05
C GLY A 74 -15.87 13.41 -1.45
N GLY A 75 -15.41 12.42 -2.22
CA GLY A 75 -15.51 12.35 -3.68
C GLY A 75 -15.13 10.97 -4.20
N TYR A 76 -14.62 10.90 -5.43
CA TYR A 76 -14.00 9.67 -5.93
C TYR A 76 -12.64 9.41 -5.25
N ILE A 77 -12.37 8.15 -4.93
CA ILE A 77 -11.04 7.70 -4.48
C ILE A 77 -9.99 7.82 -5.60
N TRP A 78 -8.71 7.86 -5.22
CA TRP A 78 -7.60 8.07 -6.16
C TRP A 78 -7.58 7.04 -7.30
N ALA A 79 -7.85 5.77 -7.00
CA ALA A 79 -7.81 4.69 -7.99
C ALA A 79 -8.89 4.83 -9.06
N ARG A 80 -10.02 5.50 -8.75
CA ARG A 80 -11.09 5.80 -9.69
C ARG A 80 -10.68 6.92 -10.64
N TYR A 81 -9.96 7.94 -10.16
CA TYR A 81 -9.35 8.94 -11.06
C TYR A 81 -8.35 8.28 -12.01
N VAL A 82 -7.50 7.38 -11.53
CA VAL A 82 -6.61 6.60 -12.42
C VAL A 82 -7.43 5.83 -13.46
N ALA A 83 -8.48 5.12 -13.04
CA ALA A 83 -9.34 4.37 -13.94
C ALA A 83 -9.97 5.23 -15.04
N PHE A 84 -10.44 6.43 -14.70
CA PHE A 84 -11.01 7.37 -15.67
C PHE A 84 -9.96 7.94 -16.62
N ASP A 85 -8.83 8.41 -16.09
CA ASP A 85 -7.79 9.08 -16.87
C ASP A 85 -7.07 8.13 -17.82
N THR A 86 -6.83 6.90 -17.37
CA THR A 86 -6.12 5.88 -18.18
C THR A 86 -7.04 4.89 -18.87
N LYS A 87 -8.36 4.98 -18.65
CA LYS A 87 -9.40 4.11 -19.23
C LYS A 87 -9.14 2.63 -18.99
N VAL A 88 -8.80 2.28 -17.74
CA VAL A 88 -8.53 0.91 -17.31
C VAL A 88 -9.70 0.32 -16.52
N ASN A 89 -9.76 -1.01 -16.46
CA ASN A 89 -10.64 -1.68 -15.51
C ASN A 89 -10.12 -1.43 -14.08
N LEU A 90 -11.01 -1.09 -13.16
CA LEU A 90 -10.70 -1.01 -11.74
C LEU A 90 -11.38 -2.16 -11.01
N TYR A 91 -10.60 -2.92 -10.25
CA TYR A 91 -11.07 -3.93 -9.32
C TYR A 91 -10.58 -3.54 -7.93
N ASP A 92 -11.46 -2.94 -7.15
CA ASP A 92 -11.12 -2.41 -5.83
C ASP A 92 -11.49 -3.38 -4.73
N TYR A 93 -10.47 -3.92 -4.07
CA TYR A 93 -10.64 -4.84 -2.96
C TYR A 93 -10.50 -4.17 -1.60
N ALA A 94 -10.12 -2.88 -1.55
CA ALA A 94 -9.90 -2.15 -0.30
C ALA A 94 -11.17 -2.07 0.55
N VAL A 95 -10.99 -2.00 1.88
CA VAL A 95 -12.10 -1.86 2.83
C VAL A 95 -11.78 -0.76 3.84
N SER A 96 -12.67 0.20 3.98
CA SER A 96 -12.53 1.27 4.97
C SER A 96 -12.34 0.71 6.37
N GLY A 97 -11.31 1.20 7.07
CA GLY A 97 -10.93 0.75 8.41
C GLY A 97 -10.08 -0.52 8.46
N ALA A 98 -9.82 -1.16 7.32
CA ALA A 98 -8.96 -2.34 7.23
C ALA A 98 -7.57 -2.10 7.82
N VAL A 99 -7.06 -3.15 8.45
CA VAL A 99 -5.65 -3.33 8.81
C VAL A 99 -5.04 -4.36 7.87
N CYS A 100 -3.73 -4.56 7.93
CA CYS A 100 -3.11 -5.64 7.16
C CYS A 100 -3.63 -7.02 7.61
N SER A 101 -3.67 -7.26 8.93
CA SER A 101 -4.24 -8.49 9.50
C SER A 101 -4.82 -8.28 10.90
N ASN A 102 -5.98 -8.88 11.12
CA ASN A 102 -6.62 -8.95 12.43
C ASN A 102 -5.85 -9.87 13.41
N ASN A 103 -4.89 -10.66 12.93
CA ASN A 103 -3.96 -11.40 13.80
C ASN A 103 -2.81 -10.52 14.35
N ILE A 104 -2.76 -9.23 13.97
CA ILE A 104 -1.73 -8.28 14.39
C ILE A 104 -2.38 -7.11 15.12
N THR A 105 -3.31 -6.41 14.48
CA THR A 105 -4.01 -5.24 15.03
C THR A 105 -5.51 -5.36 14.77
N PRO A 106 -6.21 -6.31 15.42
CA PRO A 106 -7.65 -6.48 15.23
C PRO A 106 -8.39 -5.21 15.63
N ARG A 107 -9.37 -4.81 14.82
CA ARG A 107 -10.19 -3.63 15.08
C ARG A 107 -11.66 -3.97 14.95
N TYR A 108 -12.31 -4.18 16.09
CA TYR A 108 -13.74 -4.45 16.16
C TYR A 108 -14.57 -3.20 15.85
N ILE A 109 -15.61 -3.36 15.03
CA ILE A 109 -16.61 -2.34 14.77
C ILE A 109 -18.02 -2.92 14.94
N SER A 110 -18.84 -2.21 15.71
CA SER A 110 -20.17 -2.68 16.13
C SER A 110 -21.15 -2.82 14.95
N GLU A 111 -20.95 -1.99 13.94
CA GLU A 111 -21.77 -1.83 12.75
C GLU A 111 -21.83 -3.09 11.90
N ILE A 112 -20.80 -3.93 11.96
CA ILE A 112 -20.73 -5.24 11.29
C ILE A 112 -20.66 -6.41 12.28
N ASN A 113 -20.72 -6.12 13.58
CA ASN A 113 -20.54 -7.08 14.67
C ASN A 113 -19.28 -7.96 14.50
N GLY A 114 -18.15 -7.35 14.16
CA GLY A 114 -16.90 -8.07 13.90
C GLY A 114 -15.72 -7.13 13.68
N ASP A 115 -14.56 -7.71 13.44
CA ASP A 115 -13.39 -6.94 13.03
C ASP A 115 -13.56 -6.39 11.61
N PHE A 116 -12.99 -5.21 11.35
CA PHE A 116 -12.87 -4.71 9.99
C PHE A 116 -12.26 -5.81 9.07
N PRO A 117 -12.86 -6.07 7.89
CA PRO A 117 -12.30 -7.01 6.94
C PRO A 117 -10.90 -6.54 6.53
N SER A 118 -9.88 -7.35 6.83
CA SER A 118 -8.47 -6.99 6.61
C SER A 118 -7.96 -7.47 5.25
N VAL A 119 -6.76 -7.01 4.89
CA VAL A 119 -6.07 -7.44 3.67
C VAL A 119 -5.88 -8.96 3.60
N LEU A 120 -5.34 -9.58 4.66
CA LEU A 120 -5.02 -11.00 4.64
C LEU A 120 -6.22 -11.92 4.88
N GLU A 121 -7.19 -11.49 5.68
CA GLU A 121 -8.35 -12.32 6.02
C GLU A 121 -9.51 -12.16 5.04
N TYR A 122 -9.60 -11.05 4.29
CA TYR A 122 -10.68 -10.80 3.34
C TYR A 122 -10.23 -10.36 1.94
N GLU A 123 -9.48 -9.26 1.81
CA GLU A 123 -9.31 -8.60 0.50
C GLU A 123 -8.60 -9.50 -0.51
N VAL A 124 -7.47 -10.10 -0.10
CA VAL A 124 -6.69 -11.04 -0.92
C VAL A 124 -7.48 -12.32 -1.23
N PRO A 125 -8.12 -13.00 -0.25
CA PRO A 125 -9.02 -14.11 -0.53
C PRO A 125 -10.14 -13.79 -1.54
N ALA A 126 -10.78 -12.63 -1.42
CA ALA A 126 -11.84 -12.22 -2.34
C ALA A 126 -11.32 -12.03 -3.76
N TYR A 127 -10.18 -11.35 -3.93
CA TYR A 127 -9.50 -11.23 -5.23
C TYR A 127 -9.16 -12.60 -5.83
N ILE A 128 -8.61 -13.51 -5.03
CA ILE A 128 -8.29 -14.86 -5.50
C ILE A 128 -9.56 -15.61 -5.93
N GLY A 129 -10.66 -15.46 -5.19
CA GLY A 129 -11.96 -16.01 -5.57
C GLY A 129 -12.44 -15.50 -6.92
N ASP A 130 -12.44 -14.19 -7.10
CA ASP A 130 -12.87 -13.51 -8.33
C ASP A 130 -11.99 -13.85 -9.54
N SER A 131 -10.68 -13.99 -9.33
CA SER A 131 -9.74 -14.37 -10.40
C SER A 131 -9.99 -15.76 -10.99
N LYS A 132 -10.70 -16.61 -10.24
CA LYS A 132 -11.08 -17.97 -10.64
C LYS A 132 -12.54 -18.04 -11.09
N PHE A 133 -13.29 -16.96 -10.95
CA PHE A 133 -14.71 -16.93 -11.27
C PHE A 133 -14.94 -16.66 -12.76
N THR A 134 -15.92 -17.35 -13.33
CA THR A 134 -16.33 -17.18 -14.72
C THR A 134 -17.83 -17.02 -14.80
N THR A 135 -18.30 -16.04 -15.56
CA THR A 135 -19.72 -15.84 -15.87
C THR A 135 -19.95 -16.07 -17.35
N ASN A 136 -20.83 -17.01 -17.70
CA ASN A 136 -21.13 -17.37 -19.10
C ASN A 136 -19.89 -17.69 -19.94
N GLY A 137 -18.90 -18.37 -19.36
CA GLY A 137 -17.66 -18.76 -20.04
C GLY A 137 -16.62 -17.64 -20.19
N THR A 138 -16.89 -16.44 -19.65
CA THR A 138 -15.95 -15.31 -19.63
C THR A 138 -15.39 -15.14 -18.21
N SER A 139 -14.07 -14.96 -18.08
CA SER A 139 -13.44 -14.63 -16.79
C SER A 139 -14.05 -13.35 -16.23
N PHE A 140 -14.36 -13.36 -14.93
CA PHE A 140 -14.90 -12.18 -14.25
C PHE A 140 -13.87 -11.04 -14.20
N LEU A 141 -12.62 -11.36 -13.88
CA LEU A 141 -11.50 -10.43 -13.93
C LEU A 141 -10.80 -10.48 -15.30
N ASP A 142 -10.68 -9.33 -15.95
CA ASP A 142 -9.85 -9.12 -17.15
C ASP A 142 -8.49 -8.57 -16.72
N ILE A 143 -7.64 -9.44 -16.18
CA ILE A 143 -6.36 -9.07 -15.54
C ILE A 143 -5.14 -9.77 -16.19
N PRO A 144 -4.81 -9.48 -17.47
CA PRO A 144 -3.64 -10.06 -18.10
C PRO A 144 -2.36 -9.69 -17.32
N PRO A 145 -1.48 -10.66 -16.98
CA PRO A 145 -0.31 -10.40 -16.13
C PRO A 145 0.67 -9.34 -16.66
N SER A 146 0.78 -9.17 -17.97
CA SER A 146 1.64 -8.15 -18.60
C SER A 146 1.02 -6.76 -18.73
N GLU A 147 -0.23 -6.61 -18.26
CA GLU A 147 -1.08 -5.44 -18.51
C GLU A 147 -1.87 -5.00 -17.26
N THR A 148 -1.60 -5.63 -16.12
CA THR A 148 -2.30 -5.36 -14.85
C THR A 148 -1.33 -4.85 -13.80
N VAL A 149 -1.70 -3.76 -13.12
CA VAL A 149 -0.98 -3.22 -11.97
C VAL A 149 -1.77 -3.53 -10.70
N TYR A 150 -1.05 -3.95 -9.66
CA TYR A 150 -1.59 -4.28 -8.35
C TYR A 150 -1.07 -3.24 -7.35
N SER A 151 -1.96 -2.49 -6.72
CA SER A 151 -1.60 -1.48 -5.73
C SER A 151 -2.00 -1.92 -4.33
N MET A 152 -1.11 -1.72 -3.36
CA MET A 152 -1.40 -1.93 -1.95
C MET A 152 -1.08 -0.67 -1.16
N TRP A 153 -2.08 -0.13 -0.45
CA TRP A 153 -1.91 1.02 0.44
C TRP A 153 -2.62 0.75 1.77
N ILE A 154 -1.84 0.29 2.75
CA ILE A 154 -2.36 -0.18 4.04
C ILE A 154 -1.36 0.19 5.14
N GLY A 155 -1.87 0.46 6.34
CA GLY A 155 -1.04 0.78 7.51
C GLY A 155 -1.61 1.88 8.39
N THR A 156 -2.51 2.71 7.86
CA THR A 156 -3.10 3.83 8.60
C THR A 156 -3.80 3.35 9.87
N ASN A 157 -4.58 2.28 9.75
CA ASN A 157 -5.31 1.70 10.87
C ASN A 157 -4.42 0.81 11.75
N ASP A 158 -3.40 0.15 11.18
CA ASP A 158 -2.43 -0.65 11.94
C ASP A 158 -1.64 0.24 12.91
N LEU A 159 -1.22 1.42 12.46
CA LEU A 159 -0.50 2.39 13.28
C LEU A 159 -1.40 3.23 14.17
N GLY A 160 -2.70 3.24 13.89
CA GLY A 160 -3.68 4.17 14.46
C GLY A 160 -4.09 3.90 15.89
N VAL A 161 -5.13 4.64 16.30
CA VAL A 161 -5.83 4.44 17.58
C VAL A 161 -6.48 3.06 17.61
N ASP A 162 -6.49 2.44 18.79
CA ASP A 162 -6.90 1.05 19.01
C ASP A 162 -6.00 0.02 18.32
N ALA A 163 -4.76 0.42 17.99
CA ALA A 163 -3.73 -0.42 17.42
C ALA A 163 -2.33 -0.07 18.00
N PHE A 164 -1.27 0.03 17.19
CA PHE A 164 0.10 0.25 17.71
C PHE A 164 0.30 1.58 18.46
N LEU A 165 -0.45 2.63 18.13
CA LEU A 165 -0.36 3.92 18.84
C LEU A 165 -0.74 3.79 20.31
N THR A 166 -1.74 2.96 20.61
CA THR A 166 -2.33 2.80 21.95
C THR A 166 -2.00 1.46 22.58
N ASP A 167 -0.95 0.78 22.11
CA ASP A 167 -0.49 -0.51 22.63
C ASP A 167 -1.61 -1.59 22.62
N SER A 168 -2.49 -1.53 21.62
CA SER A 168 -3.69 -2.38 21.51
C SER A 168 -3.56 -3.50 20.49
N GLN A 169 -2.40 -3.63 19.84
CA GLN A 169 -2.05 -4.79 19.02
C GLN A 169 -2.09 -6.10 19.81
N VAL A 170 -2.16 -7.22 19.10
CA VAL A 170 -2.04 -8.56 19.70
C VAL A 170 -0.71 -8.67 20.48
N PRO A 171 -0.71 -9.22 21.72
CA PRO A 171 0.50 -9.32 22.52
C PRO A 171 1.67 -9.98 21.79
N GLY A 172 2.84 -9.35 21.85
CA GLY A 172 4.06 -9.82 21.20
C GLY A 172 4.21 -9.42 19.73
N LYS A 173 3.24 -8.70 19.15
CA LYS A 173 3.34 -8.14 17.80
C LYS A 173 4.03 -6.78 17.79
N THR A 174 4.73 -6.53 16.69
CA THR A 174 5.60 -5.36 16.48
C THR A 174 5.41 -4.78 15.08
N LEU A 175 5.96 -3.59 14.83
CA LEU A 175 5.88 -2.94 13.50
C LEU A 175 6.43 -3.84 12.36
N PRO A 176 7.55 -4.58 12.53
CA PRO A 176 7.98 -5.58 11.55
C PRO A 176 6.96 -6.70 11.26
N ASP A 177 6.16 -7.14 12.23
CA ASP A 177 5.09 -8.12 11.97
C ASP A 177 4.06 -7.54 10.99
N TYR A 178 3.70 -6.27 11.15
CA TYR A 178 2.78 -5.58 10.25
C TYR A 178 3.39 -5.43 8.84
N THR A 179 4.66 -4.99 8.72
CA THR A 179 5.26 -4.88 7.39
C THR A 179 5.42 -6.25 6.72
N GLU A 180 5.77 -7.30 7.46
CA GLU A 180 5.81 -8.67 6.93
C GLU A 180 4.44 -9.20 6.53
N CYS A 181 3.36 -8.79 7.20
CA CYS A 181 2.00 -9.09 6.77
C CYS A 181 1.73 -8.53 5.36
N VAL A 182 2.19 -7.31 5.07
CA VAL A 182 2.06 -6.70 3.74
C VAL A 182 2.80 -7.52 2.70
N PHE A 183 4.03 -7.97 2.98
CA PHE A 183 4.77 -8.86 2.07
C PHE A 183 4.10 -10.25 1.93
N SER A 184 3.50 -10.79 2.99
CA SER A 184 2.72 -12.03 2.94
C SER A 184 1.47 -11.88 2.06
N ALA A 185 0.84 -10.71 2.05
CA ALA A 185 -0.27 -10.41 1.14
C ALA A 185 0.21 -10.34 -0.32
N LEU A 186 1.33 -9.64 -0.55
CA LEU A 186 1.97 -9.55 -1.86
C LEU A 186 2.41 -10.93 -2.39
N ASP A 187 2.87 -11.84 -1.53
CA ASP A 187 3.19 -13.23 -1.89
C ASP A 187 1.98 -13.96 -2.47
N LYS A 188 0.83 -13.85 -1.79
CA LYS A 188 -0.42 -14.49 -2.25
C LYS A 188 -0.88 -13.89 -3.58
N ILE A 189 -0.76 -12.58 -3.76
CA ILE A 189 -1.11 -11.89 -5.01
C ILE A 189 -0.16 -12.30 -6.15
N TYR A 190 1.15 -12.35 -5.89
CA TYR A 190 2.17 -12.80 -6.82
C TYR A 190 2.02 -14.27 -7.24
N ALA A 191 1.72 -15.15 -6.27
CA ALA A 191 1.43 -16.56 -6.50
C ALA A 191 0.19 -16.74 -7.38
N ASN A 192 -0.76 -15.80 -7.34
CA ASN A 192 -1.92 -15.75 -8.22
C ASN A 192 -1.63 -15.14 -9.62
N GLY A 193 -0.36 -14.89 -9.96
CA GLY A 193 0.06 -14.48 -11.30
C GLY A 193 0.38 -13.00 -11.49
N ALA A 194 0.22 -12.17 -10.45
CA ALA A 194 0.54 -10.74 -10.52
C ALA A 194 2.03 -10.47 -10.76
N ARG A 195 2.36 -9.44 -11.57
CA ARG A 195 3.75 -9.13 -11.95
C ARG A 195 4.15 -7.65 -11.83
N PHE A 196 3.21 -6.74 -11.66
CA PHE A 196 3.50 -5.31 -11.56
C PHE A 196 2.83 -4.76 -10.31
N PHE A 197 3.64 -4.33 -9.35
CA PHE A 197 3.17 -3.93 -8.03
C PHE A 197 3.53 -2.48 -7.73
N VAL A 198 2.60 -1.77 -7.11
CA VAL A 198 2.85 -0.46 -6.49
C VAL A 198 2.55 -0.62 -5.00
N LEU A 199 3.59 -0.56 -4.18
CA LEU A 199 3.46 -0.47 -2.74
C LEU A 199 3.49 1.00 -2.36
N GLN A 200 2.44 1.50 -1.71
CA GLN A 200 2.38 2.87 -1.19
C GLN A 200 2.77 2.84 0.28
N ASN A 201 3.76 3.64 0.68
CA ASN A 201 4.15 3.75 2.08
C ASN A 201 3.14 4.62 2.87
N VAL A 202 3.34 4.76 4.17
CA VAL A 202 2.39 5.43 5.05
C VAL A 202 2.56 6.96 4.96
N ILE A 203 1.44 7.67 4.88
CA ILE A 203 1.40 9.15 4.89
C ILE A 203 1.96 9.72 6.21
N PRO A 204 2.27 11.02 6.31
CA PRO A 204 2.69 11.61 7.58
C PRO A 204 1.48 11.74 8.52
N LEU A 205 1.06 10.63 9.16
CA LEU A 205 -0.14 10.56 9.98
C LEU A 205 -0.13 11.56 11.13
N GLN A 206 1.04 11.92 11.66
CA GLN A 206 1.17 12.97 12.68
C GLN A 206 0.70 14.35 12.22
N LEU A 207 0.47 14.57 10.91
CA LEU A 207 -0.03 15.82 10.34
C LEU A 207 -1.52 15.79 10.02
N VAL A 208 -2.18 14.61 10.07
CA VAL A 208 -3.62 14.54 9.81
C VAL A 208 -4.40 15.08 11.02
N PRO A 209 -5.60 15.64 10.84
CA PRO A 209 -6.34 16.28 11.93
C PRO A 209 -6.48 15.43 13.19
N LEU A 210 -6.64 14.11 13.05
CA LEU A 210 -6.77 13.21 14.20
C LEU A 210 -5.51 13.17 15.08
N TYR A 211 -4.30 13.25 14.52
CA TYR A 211 -3.04 13.06 15.26
C TYR A 211 -2.12 14.29 15.27
N ALA A 212 -2.51 15.39 14.63
CA ALA A 212 -1.77 16.64 14.68
C ALA A 212 -1.68 17.21 16.10
N THR A 213 -0.65 18.01 16.36
CA THR A 213 -0.56 18.76 17.62
C THR A 213 -1.67 19.80 17.71
N PRO A 214 -2.05 20.25 18.93
CA PRO A 214 -3.09 21.26 19.08
C PRO A 214 -2.80 22.55 18.33
N GLU A 215 -1.55 23.03 18.29
CA GLU A 215 -1.19 24.22 17.52
C GLU A 215 -1.34 24.08 16.01
N ASN A 216 -1.42 22.84 15.49
CA ASN A 216 -1.64 22.51 14.08
C ASN A 216 -3.08 22.06 13.77
N GLY A 217 -4.03 22.34 14.67
CA GLY A 217 -5.45 22.00 14.45
C GLY A 217 -5.81 20.55 14.78
N GLY A 218 -5.00 19.87 15.58
CA GLY A 218 -5.25 18.51 16.05
C GLY A 218 -6.54 18.36 16.87
N VAL A 219 -7.28 17.29 16.62
CA VAL A 219 -8.57 16.98 17.26
C VAL A 219 -8.58 15.63 18.00
N TYR A 220 -7.41 15.13 18.39
CA TYR A 220 -7.31 13.85 19.10
C TYR A 220 -8.22 13.83 20.35
N PRO A 221 -9.03 12.78 20.58
CA PRO A 221 -9.94 12.71 21.73
C PRO A 221 -9.19 12.85 23.06
N ASN A 222 -9.49 13.91 23.80
CA ASN A 222 -8.93 14.17 25.13
C ASN A 222 -10.03 14.60 26.13
N PRO A 223 -11.06 13.78 26.36
CA PRO A 223 -12.25 14.18 27.12
C PRO A 223 -11.96 14.59 28.57
N ASN A 224 -10.90 14.03 29.17
CA ASN A 224 -10.51 14.30 30.56
C ASN A 224 -9.33 15.28 30.66
N GLY A 225 -8.81 15.79 29.54
CA GLY A 225 -7.64 16.68 29.51
C GLY A 225 -6.31 16.01 29.90
N THR A 226 -6.31 14.71 30.20
CA THR A 226 -5.14 13.98 30.71
C THR A 226 -4.23 13.44 29.61
N THR A 227 -4.72 13.32 28.38
CA THR A 227 -3.93 12.80 27.27
C THR A 227 -2.92 13.84 26.81
N ASN A 228 -1.64 13.46 26.77
CA ASN A 228 -0.60 14.28 26.16
C ASN A 228 -0.68 14.17 24.63
N VAL A 229 -1.49 15.04 24.01
CA VAL A 229 -1.70 15.05 22.54
C VAL A 229 -0.40 15.26 21.77
N THR A 230 0.56 16.01 22.35
CA THR A 230 1.88 16.20 21.74
C THR A 230 2.62 14.87 21.66
N GLU A 231 2.68 14.11 22.76
CA GLU A 231 3.31 12.79 22.78
C GLU A 231 2.63 11.81 21.81
N VAL A 232 1.30 11.82 21.72
CA VAL A 232 0.57 11.02 20.72
C VAL A 232 1.02 11.34 19.30
N SER A 233 1.11 12.63 18.96
CA SER A 233 1.56 13.09 17.64
C SER A 233 2.99 12.63 17.33
N TYR A 234 3.93 12.79 18.27
CA TYR A 234 5.32 12.38 18.08
C TYR A 234 5.49 10.86 18.06
N ARG A 235 4.73 10.11 18.85
CA ARG A 235 4.72 8.65 18.79
C ARG A 235 4.21 8.13 17.44
N MET A 236 3.17 8.76 16.90
CA MET A 236 2.70 8.49 15.54
C MET A 236 3.78 8.79 14.50
N TRP A 237 4.46 9.94 14.62
CA TRP A 237 5.57 10.32 13.75
C TRP A 237 6.70 9.28 13.75
N GLU A 238 7.15 8.85 14.94
CA GLU A 238 8.19 7.83 15.08
C GLU A 238 7.78 6.50 14.45
N SER A 239 6.52 6.10 14.63
CA SER A 239 5.98 4.85 14.11
C SER A 239 5.91 4.86 12.57
N VAL A 240 5.38 5.95 11.99
CA VAL A 240 5.34 6.15 10.52
C VAL A 240 6.74 6.20 9.94
N LYS A 241 7.65 6.98 10.52
CA LYS A 241 9.04 7.06 10.05
C LYS A 241 9.72 5.71 10.08
N THR A 242 9.52 4.96 11.16
CA THR A 242 10.10 3.61 11.31
C THR A 242 9.59 2.66 10.24
N VAL A 243 8.27 2.57 10.02
CA VAL A 243 7.68 1.71 8.98
C VAL A 243 8.12 2.11 7.58
N ASN A 244 8.15 3.40 7.28
CA ASN A 244 8.56 3.86 5.95
C ASN A 244 10.04 3.56 5.67
N ASP A 245 10.91 3.68 6.69
CA ASP A 245 12.30 3.22 6.58
C ASP A 245 12.38 1.69 6.45
N ILE A 246 11.55 0.92 7.16
CA ILE A 246 11.45 -0.53 6.95
C ILE A 246 11.12 -0.82 5.49
N TYR A 247 10.09 -0.22 4.89
CA TYR A 247 9.77 -0.46 3.47
C TYR A 247 10.91 -0.06 2.53
N LYS A 248 11.56 1.08 2.79
CA LYS A 248 12.69 1.57 2.01
C LYS A 248 13.85 0.56 1.93
N TYR A 249 14.09 -0.21 2.99
CA TYR A 249 15.17 -1.20 3.03
C TYR A 249 14.70 -2.64 2.76
N GLN A 250 13.54 -3.03 3.28
CA GLN A 250 12.97 -4.36 3.14
C GLN A 250 12.61 -4.63 1.67
N LEU A 251 11.91 -3.71 0.98
CA LEU A 251 11.51 -3.95 -0.41
C LEU A 251 12.69 -4.28 -1.35
N PRO A 252 13.77 -3.46 -1.43
CA PRO A 252 14.91 -3.81 -2.28
C PRO A 252 15.63 -5.08 -1.80
N TYR A 253 15.66 -5.37 -0.50
CA TYR A 253 16.22 -6.62 0.01
C TYR A 253 15.42 -7.84 -0.46
N GLU A 254 14.09 -7.82 -0.33
CA GLU A 254 13.21 -8.91 -0.78
C GLU A 254 13.34 -9.14 -2.30
N LEU A 255 13.46 -8.07 -3.07
CA LEU A 255 13.55 -8.14 -4.53
C LEU A 255 14.92 -8.57 -5.05
N LEU A 256 15.99 -7.95 -4.54
CA LEU A 256 17.32 -8.06 -5.14
C LEU A 256 18.20 -9.10 -4.46
N ILE A 257 17.98 -9.35 -3.17
CA ILE A 257 18.82 -10.26 -2.37
C ILE A 257 18.11 -11.59 -2.17
N GLN A 258 16.88 -11.56 -1.63
CA GLN A 258 16.09 -12.78 -1.45
C GLN A 258 15.51 -13.31 -2.76
N ASN A 259 15.39 -12.46 -3.79
CA ASN A 259 14.74 -12.80 -5.05
C ASN A 259 13.33 -13.39 -4.81
N ARG A 260 12.58 -12.79 -3.87
CA ARG A 260 11.25 -13.24 -3.41
C ARG A 260 10.20 -13.23 -4.53
N TYR A 261 10.35 -12.33 -5.51
CA TYR A 261 9.40 -12.16 -6.62
C TYR A 261 10.05 -12.24 -8.01
N PRO A 262 10.53 -13.41 -8.46
CA PRO A 262 11.21 -13.55 -9.74
C PRO A 262 10.38 -13.04 -10.93
N GLY A 263 10.94 -12.09 -11.68
CA GLY A 263 10.31 -11.55 -12.90
C GLY A 263 9.14 -10.59 -12.65
N ALA A 264 8.78 -10.32 -11.40
CA ALA A 264 7.89 -9.21 -11.06
C ALA A 264 8.67 -7.89 -10.95
N GLN A 265 7.95 -6.78 -11.03
CA GLN A 265 8.47 -5.43 -10.90
C GLN A 265 7.65 -4.68 -9.88
N PHE A 266 8.34 -3.94 -9.02
CA PHE A 266 7.76 -3.22 -7.89
C PHE A 266 8.18 -1.76 -7.95
N ALA A 267 7.25 -0.88 -7.63
CA ALA A 267 7.51 0.52 -7.29
C ALA A 267 7.12 0.74 -5.83
N LEU A 268 7.99 1.41 -5.08
CA LEU A 268 7.63 2.02 -3.80
C LEU A 268 7.21 3.46 -4.10
N MET A 269 5.94 3.77 -3.93
CA MET A 269 5.42 5.12 -4.05
C MET A 269 5.51 5.80 -2.69
N ASP A 270 6.21 6.93 -2.66
CA ASP A 270 6.39 7.72 -1.44
C ASP A 270 5.20 8.66 -1.26
N MET A 271 4.50 8.45 -0.15
CA MET A 271 3.32 9.18 0.30
C MET A 271 3.62 10.06 1.52
N TYR A 272 4.87 10.05 2.02
CA TYR A 272 5.29 10.75 3.23
C TYR A 272 5.51 12.25 3.04
#